data_AF-Q10XY4-F1
#
_entry.id   AF-Q10XY4-F1
#
_cell.length_a   1.000
_cell.length_b   1.000
_cell.length_c   1.000
_cell.angle_alpha   90.00
_cell.angle_beta   90.00
_cell.angle_gamma   90.00
#
_symmetry.space_group_name_H-M   'P 1'
#
loop_
_entity.id
_entity.type
_entity.pdbx_description
1 polymer ?
#
loop_
_entity_poly.entity_id
_entity_poly.type
_entity_poly.pdbx_seq_one_letter_code
_entity_poly.pdbx_strand_id
1 'polypeptide(L)'
;MQKILFLCTGNYYRSRFSEYLFNDLASKKGIKWQADSRGLNVDPKSGNVGAISSEVLKTLASLGLQIDSVSLREPMQVKQTDLENATEIIAVDEVAHRPLMQSKFPEWVDKVEYWGVKDLDEHPDQPPLLQLQNNIHLLLEKLD
;
A
#
# COMPACT_ATOMS: atom_id res chain seq x y z
N MET A 1 -19.61 -0.94 -1.91
CA MET A 1 -18.45 -0.13 -1.49
C MET A 1 -17.29 -0.59 -2.34
N GLN A 2 -16.68 0.32 -3.08
CA GLN A 2 -15.57 -0.02 -3.98
C GLN A 2 -14.31 -0.29 -3.16
N LYS A 3 -13.44 -1.17 -3.67
CA LYS A 3 -12.24 -1.59 -2.95
C LYS A 3 -11.00 -1.29 -3.76
N ILE A 4 -10.00 -0.69 -3.10
CA ILE A 4 -8.67 -0.56 -3.66
C ILE A 4 -7.67 -1.43 -2.89
N LEU A 5 -6.82 -2.14 -3.62
CA LEU A 5 -5.78 -2.97 -3.03
C LEU A 5 -4.39 -2.39 -3.33
N PHE A 6 -3.70 -1.95 -2.29
CA PHE A 6 -2.30 -1.52 -2.40
C PHE A 6 -1.34 -2.70 -2.20
N LEU A 7 -0.40 -2.85 -3.14
CA LEU A 7 0.63 -3.89 -3.12
C LEU A 7 2.02 -3.29 -2.96
N CYS A 8 2.80 -3.87 -2.05
CA CYS A 8 4.26 -3.72 -2.05
C CYS A 8 4.92 -5.09 -1.84
N THR A 9 6.24 -5.16 -1.64
CA THR A 9 6.93 -6.44 -1.37
C THR A 9 6.48 -7.06 -0.04
N GLY A 10 6.71 -6.37 1.08
CA GLY A 10 6.63 -6.99 2.41
C GLY A 10 5.39 -6.66 3.25
N ASN A 11 4.44 -5.86 2.76
CA ASN A 11 3.27 -5.38 3.50
C ASN A 11 3.56 -4.76 4.88
N TYR A 12 4.68 -4.05 5.02
CA TYR A 12 5.13 -3.48 6.30
C TYR A 12 5.31 -1.95 6.26
N TYR A 13 5.63 -1.40 5.09
CA TYR A 13 6.00 0.01 4.91
C TYR A 13 5.06 0.72 3.90
N ARG A 14 5.43 0.75 2.61
CA ARG A 14 4.75 1.53 1.55
C ARG A 14 3.25 1.23 1.39
N SER A 15 2.87 -0.05 1.25
CA SER A 15 1.46 -0.40 1.05
C SER A 15 0.61 -0.17 2.30
N ARG A 16 1.17 -0.35 3.50
CA ARG A 16 0.48 -0.12 4.79
C ARG A 16 0.23 1.35 5.02
N PHE A 17 1.22 2.20 4.75
CA PHE A 17 1.03 3.65 4.74
C PHE A 17 -0.10 4.05 3.78
N SER A 18 -0.10 3.49 2.57
CA SER A 18 -1.07 3.82 1.53
C SER A 18 -2.50 3.46 1.95
N GLU A 19 -2.70 2.27 2.52
CA GLU A 19 -4.00 1.82 3.05
C GLU A 19 -4.55 2.77 4.12
N TYR A 20 -3.76 3.07 5.15
CA TYR A 20 -4.25 3.88 6.27
C TYR A 20 -4.51 5.33 5.85
N LEU A 21 -3.59 5.93 5.10
CA LEU A 21 -3.77 7.30 4.63
C LEU A 21 -4.96 7.42 3.68
N PHE A 22 -5.11 6.49 2.73
CA PHE A 22 -6.25 6.48 1.82
C PHE A 22 -7.58 6.37 2.59
N ASN A 23 -7.69 5.43 3.53
CA ASN A 23 -8.93 5.21 4.28
C ASN A 23 -9.32 6.43 5.13
N ASP A 24 -8.35 7.08 5.79
CA ASP A 24 -8.59 8.30 6.55
C ASP A 24 -9.07 9.45 5.65
N LEU A 25 -8.38 9.70 4.54
CA LEU A 25 -8.74 10.78 3.62
C LEU A 25 -10.06 10.52 2.89
N ALA A 26 -10.31 9.29 2.43
CA ALA A 26 -11.57 8.90 1.80
C ALA A 26 -12.74 9.10 2.75
N SER A 27 -12.59 8.67 4.01
CA SER A 27 -13.59 8.89 5.07
C SER A 27 -13.87 10.37 5.31
N LYS A 28 -12.82 11.19 5.46
CA LYS A 28 -12.93 12.65 5.63
C LYS A 28 -13.62 13.35 4.46
N LYS A 29 -13.45 12.83 3.24
CA LYS A 29 -14.08 13.34 2.02
C LYS A 29 -15.46 12.73 1.73
N GLY A 30 -15.90 11.72 2.48
CA GLY A 30 -17.16 11.02 2.23
C GLY A 30 -17.14 10.10 0.99
N ILE A 31 -15.96 9.77 0.48
CA ILE A 31 -15.76 8.90 -0.70
C ILE A 31 -16.09 7.45 -0.31
N LYS A 32 -16.91 6.76 -1.11
CA LYS A 32 -17.40 5.39 -0.81
C LYS A 32 -16.45 4.28 -1.26
N TRP A 33 -15.17 4.50 -0.99
CA TRP A 33 -14.07 3.58 -1.28
C TRP A 33 -13.37 3.16 0.00
N GLN A 34 -12.87 1.92 0.02
CA GLN A 34 -12.06 1.40 1.10
C GLN A 34 -10.79 0.77 0.55
N ALA A 35 -9.65 1.09 1.17
CA ALA A 35 -8.39 0.46 0.89
C ALA A 35 -8.12 -0.74 1.79
N ASP A 36 -7.48 -1.75 1.22
CA ASP A 36 -6.74 -2.80 1.93
C ASP A 36 -5.30 -2.86 1.35
N SER A 37 -4.39 -3.58 2.02
CA SER A 37 -3.05 -3.79 1.50
C SER A 37 -2.49 -5.18 1.71
N ARG A 38 -1.68 -5.64 0.76
CA ARG A 38 -0.99 -6.93 0.81
C ARG A 38 0.45 -6.83 0.32
N GLY A 39 1.20 -7.88 0.57
CA GLY A 39 2.60 -8.03 0.19
C GLY A 39 2.76 -9.10 -0.87
N LEU A 40 3.56 -8.83 -1.90
CA LEU A 40 3.86 -9.76 -2.98
C LEU A 40 4.85 -10.86 -2.56
N ASN A 41 5.68 -10.57 -1.56
CA ASN A 41 6.66 -11.50 -1.01
C ASN A 41 6.90 -11.21 0.47
N VAL A 42 5.87 -11.48 1.29
CA VAL A 42 5.98 -11.31 2.75
C VAL A 42 6.90 -12.38 3.30
N ASP A 43 8.01 -11.96 3.89
CA ASP A 43 8.98 -12.83 4.52
C ASP A 43 8.93 -12.67 6.05
N PRO A 44 8.52 -13.72 6.80
CA PRO A 44 8.57 -13.72 8.27
C PRO A 44 9.98 -13.54 8.84
N LYS A 45 11.03 -13.73 8.04
CA LYS A 45 12.43 -13.60 8.43
C LYS A 45 13.06 -12.26 8.03
N SER A 46 12.26 -11.28 7.62
CA SER A 46 12.76 -9.97 7.19
C SER A 46 13.48 -9.17 8.29
N GLY A 47 13.30 -9.54 9.57
CA GLY A 47 13.79 -8.77 10.70
C GLY A 47 12.93 -7.56 11.05
N ASN A 48 11.81 -7.36 10.36
CA ASN A 48 10.82 -6.34 10.71
C ASN A 48 10.24 -6.62 12.10
N VAL A 49 10.08 -5.55 12.89
CA VAL A 49 9.52 -5.65 14.24
C VAL A 49 8.06 -5.16 14.21
N GLY A 50 7.15 -6.04 14.60
CA GLY A 50 5.72 -5.78 14.69
C GLY A 50 5.00 -5.68 13.33
N ALA A 51 3.78 -5.19 13.37
CA ALA A 51 2.85 -5.18 12.24
C ALA A 51 3.08 -4.10 11.17
N ILE A 52 3.81 -3.03 11.52
CA ILE A 52 4.01 -1.86 10.66
C ILE A 52 5.30 -1.12 11.05
N SER A 53 5.95 -0.48 10.08
CA SER A 53 7.13 0.35 10.33
C SER A 53 6.83 1.49 11.31
N SER A 54 7.73 1.72 12.26
CA SER A 54 7.65 2.87 13.16
C SER A 54 7.68 4.21 12.43
N GLU A 55 8.35 4.27 11.27
CA GLU A 55 8.40 5.47 10.42
C GLU A 55 7.03 5.78 9.81
N VAL A 56 6.28 4.74 9.43
CA VAL A 56 4.91 4.89 8.93
C VAL A 56 4.00 5.40 10.03
N LEU A 57 4.08 4.86 11.24
CA LEU A 57 3.30 5.34 12.38
C LEU A 57 3.59 6.81 12.68
N LYS A 58 4.88 7.21 12.72
CA LYS A 58 5.28 8.60 12.94
C LYS A 58 4.75 9.53 11.84
N THR A 59 4.84 9.11 10.58
CA THR A 59 4.37 9.91 9.45
C THR A 59 2.86 10.04 9.44
N LEU A 60 2.11 8.97 9.70
CA LEU A 60 0.65 9.05 9.81
C LEU A 60 0.24 9.95 10.99
N ALA A 61 0.94 9.86 12.13
CA ALA A 61 0.69 10.71 13.28
C ALA A 61 0.95 12.19 12.98
N SER A 62 1.99 12.54 12.21
CA SER A 62 2.26 13.92 11.80
C SER A 62 1.22 14.47 10.81
N LEU A 63 0.54 13.57 10.08
CA LEU A 63 -0.62 13.88 9.24
C LEU A 63 -1.96 13.90 10.02
N GLY A 64 -1.91 13.73 11.35
CA GLY A 64 -3.09 13.76 12.22
C GLY A 64 -3.86 12.45 12.31
N LEU A 65 -3.30 11.33 11.82
CA LEU A 65 -3.89 10.00 11.93
C LEU A 65 -3.14 9.18 12.99
N GLN A 66 -3.76 9.02 14.16
CA GLN A 66 -3.25 8.16 15.22
C GLN A 66 -3.71 6.72 14.99
N ILE A 67 -2.75 5.81 14.79
CA ILE A 67 -3.01 4.38 14.61
C ILE A 67 -2.67 3.65 15.92
N ASP A 68 -3.63 2.91 16.48
CA ASP A 68 -3.36 1.99 17.57
C ASP A 68 -2.53 0.82 17.05
N SER A 69 -1.23 0.83 17.38
CA SER A 69 -0.29 -0.20 16.94
C SER A 69 -0.51 -1.58 17.56
N VAL A 70 -1.22 -1.68 18.70
CA VAL A 70 -1.36 -2.93 19.46
C VAL A 70 -2.33 -3.90 18.77
N SER A 71 -3.34 -3.35 18.09
CA SER A 71 -4.41 -4.13 17.45
C SER A 71 -4.20 -4.32 15.94
N LEU A 72 -3.03 -3.95 15.40
CA LEU A 72 -2.76 -4.07 13.98
C LEU A 72 -2.56 -5.51 13.55
N ARG A 73 -3.11 -5.83 12.37
CA ARG A 73 -2.81 -7.07 11.66
C ARG A 73 -1.34 -7.12 11.24
N GLU A 74 -0.74 -8.29 11.37
CA GLU A 74 0.58 -8.60 10.82
C GLU A 74 0.62 -8.43 9.28
N PRO A 75 1.80 -8.28 8.67
CA PRO A 75 1.96 -8.25 7.22
C PRO A 75 1.33 -9.47 6.55
N MET A 76 0.52 -9.24 5.51
CA MET A 76 -0.24 -10.29 4.84
C MET A 76 0.21 -10.50 3.40
N GLN A 77 0.51 -11.74 3.04
CA GLN A 77 0.78 -12.17 1.67
C GLN A 77 -0.49 -12.03 0.81
N VAL A 78 -0.34 -11.45 -0.39
CA VAL A 78 -1.44 -11.34 -1.34
C VAL A 78 -1.90 -12.72 -1.81
N LYS A 79 -3.22 -12.89 -1.91
CA LYS A 79 -3.88 -14.08 -2.45
C LYS A 79 -4.68 -13.71 -3.70
N GLN A 80 -4.98 -14.72 -4.52
CA GLN A 80 -5.89 -14.59 -5.67
C GLN A 80 -7.20 -13.88 -5.29
N THR A 81 -7.80 -14.28 -4.16
CA THR A 81 -9.05 -13.70 -3.66
C THR A 81 -8.93 -12.22 -3.27
N ASP A 82 -7.75 -11.74 -2.89
CA ASP A 82 -7.57 -10.29 -2.64
C ASP A 82 -7.66 -9.52 -3.96
N LEU A 83 -7.06 -10.05 -5.04
CA LEU A 83 -7.09 -9.45 -6.38
C LEU A 83 -8.51 -9.48 -6.97
N GLU A 84 -9.21 -10.61 -6.85
CA GLU A 84 -10.58 -10.79 -7.35
C GLU A 84 -11.61 -9.89 -6.67
N ASN A 85 -11.39 -9.56 -5.39
CA ASN A 85 -12.30 -8.72 -4.61
C ASN A 85 -11.99 -7.21 -4.74
N ALA A 86 -10.89 -6.84 -5.38
CA ALA A 86 -10.49 -5.46 -5.55
C ALA A 86 -11.13 -4.88 -6.83
N THR A 87 -11.68 -3.67 -6.72
CA THR A 87 -12.12 -2.88 -7.87
C THR A 87 -10.91 -2.30 -8.60
N GLU A 88 -9.93 -1.81 -7.84
CA GLU A 88 -8.65 -1.30 -8.34
C GLU A 88 -7.49 -1.91 -7.58
N ILE A 89 -6.38 -2.17 -8.27
CA ILE A 89 -5.17 -2.74 -7.69
C ILE A 89 -4.00 -1.86 -8.09
N ILE A 90 -3.24 -1.41 -7.09
CA ILE A 90 -2.09 -0.53 -7.27
C ILE A 90 -0.85 -1.19 -6.68
N ALA A 91 0.15 -1.47 -7.51
CA ALA A 91 1.48 -1.85 -7.06
C ALA A 91 2.40 -0.61 -7.04
N VAL A 92 2.93 -0.28 -5.86
CA VAL A 92 3.52 1.05 -5.62
C VAL A 92 4.87 1.31 -6.31
N ASP A 93 5.47 0.29 -6.91
CA ASP A 93 6.77 0.34 -7.60
C ASP A 93 6.78 -0.66 -8.76
N GLU A 94 6.74 -0.18 -9.99
CA GLU A 94 6.69 -1.01 -11.18
C GLU A 94 7.88 -1.95 -11.29
N VAL A 95 9.10 -1.40 -11.11
CA VAL A 95 10.34 -2.14 -11.36
C VAL A 95 10.47 -3.29 -10.37
N ALA A 96 10.13 -3.06 -9.10
CA ALA A 96 10.21 -4.08 -8.07
C ALA A 96 9.05 -5.10 -8.16
N HIS A 97 7.83 -4.64 -8.47
CA HIS A 97 6.63 -5.46 -8.31
C HIS A 97 6.13 -6.13 -9.59
N ARG A 98 6.36 -5.57 -10.79
CA ARG A 98 5.93 -6.18 -12.05
C ARG A 98 6.52 -7.59 -12.23
N PRO A 99 7.81 -7.87 -11.97
CA PRO A 99 8.35 -9.23 -12.05
C PRO A 99 7.70 -10.20 -11.05
N LEU A 100 7.38 -9.73 -9.84
CA LEU A 100 6.70 -10.55 -8.82
C LEU A 100 5.28 -10.88 -9.25
N MET A 101 4.56 -9.93 -9.84
CA MET A 101 3.24 -10.15 -10.42
C MET A 101 3.30 -11.13 -11.60
N GLN A 102 4.25 -11.00 -12.52
CA GLN A 102 4.44 -11.92 -13.64
C GLN A 102 4.69 -13.35 -13.15
N SER A 103 5.52 -13.51 -12.11
CA SER A 103 5.84 -14.83 -11.57
C SER A 103 4.70 -15.48 -10.80
N LYS A 104 3.91 -14.70 -10.05
CA LYS A 104 2.92 -15.24 -9.09
C LYS A 104 1.47 -15.15 -9.58
N PHE A 105 1.14 -14.12 -10.36
CA PHE A 105 -0.20 -13.78 -10.85
C PHE A 105 -0.17 -13.22 -12.28
N PRO A 106 0.33 -13.98 -13.28
CA PRO A 106 0.57 -13.48 -14.63
C PRO A 106 -0.69 -12.87 -15.30
N GLU A 107 -1.87 -13.43 -15.04
CA GLU A 107 -3.15 -12.96 -15.61
C GLU A 107 -3.63 -11.60 -15.06
N TRP A 108 -2.95 -11.10 -14.03
CA TRP A 108 -3.27 -9.84 -13.36
C TRP A 108 -2.30 -8.72 -13.71
N VAL A 109 -1.18 -9.01 -14.37
CA VAL A 109 -0.13 -8.02 -14.65
C VAL A 109 -0.68 -6.79 -15.37
N ASP A 110 -1.55 -6.98 -16.36
CA ASP A 110 -2.12 -5.87 -17.13
C ASP A 110 -3.39 -5.26 -16.49
N LYS A 111 -3.80 -5.77 -15.32
CA LYS A 111 -4.93 -5.28 -14.50
C LYS A 111 -4.49 -4.48 -13.28
N VAL A 112 -3.18 -4.33 -13.08
CA VAL A 112 -2.59 -3.59 -11.98
C VAL A 112 -2.08 -2.25 -12.50
N GLU A 113 -2.44 -1.16 -11.82
CA GLU A 113 -1.76 0.11 -11.99
C GLU A 113 -0.42 0.07 -11.25
N TYR A 114 0.64 0.51 -11.91
CA TYR A 114 1.97 0.57 -11.31
C TYR A 114 2.40 2.02 -11.10
N TRP A 115 2.81 2.33 -9.88
CA TRP A 115 3.48 3.59 -9.56
C TRP A 115 5.01 3.41 -9.59
N GLY A 116 5.75 4.50 -9.40
CA GLY A 116 7.21 4.53 -9.40
C GLY A 116 7.85 4.75 -8.03
N VAL A 117 7.17 4.43 -6.92
CA VAL A 117 7.63 4.80 -5.58
C VAL A 117 8.59 3.77 -4.98
N LYS A 118 9.88 4.09 -5.04
CA LYS A 118 10.99 3.27 -4.55
C LYS A 118 11.00 3.05 -3.05
N ASP A 119 11.71 2.01 -2.60
CA ASP A 119 11.96 1.80 -1.17
C ASP A 119 13.13 2.65 -0.66
N LEU A 120 13.35 2.64 0.66
CA LEU A 120 14.37 3.47 1.32
C LEU A 120 15.81 3.11 0.91
N ASP A 121 16.08 1.84 0.60
CA ASP A 121 17.41 1.34 0.21
C ASP A 121 17.80 1.67 -1.24
N GLU A 122 16.84 2.15 -2.04
CA GLU A 122 17.06 2.55 -3.43
C GLU A 122 17.44 4.04 -3.57
N HIS A 123 17.65 4.75 -2.46
CA HIS A 123 18.09 6.16 -2.41
C HIS A 123 17.28 7.12 -3.31
N PRO A 124 15.95 7.21 -3.13
CA PRO A 124 15.12 8.06 -3.99
C PRO A 124 15.37 9.55 -3.74
N ASP A 125 15.24 10.36 -4.80
CA ASP A 125 15.37 11.83 -4.75
C ASP A 125 14.34 12.49 -3.80
N GLN A 126 13.21 11.83 -3.57
CA GLN A 126 12.18 12.25 -2.62
C GLN A 126 11.81 11.10 -1.67
N PRO A 127 11.49 11.39 -0.39
CA PRO A 127 11.05 10.37 0.55
C PRO A 127 9.85 9.56 0.02
N PRO A 128 9.87 8.21 0.08
CA PRO A 128 8.80 7.38 -0.46
C PRO A 128 7.41 7.71 0.07
N LEU A 129 7.27 7.99 1.38
CA LEU A 129 5.97 8.29 1.97
C LEU A 129 5.40 9.62 1.49
N LEU A 130 6.26 10.60 1.17
CA LEU A 130 5.81 11.87 0.57
C LEU A 130 5.30 11.65 -0.86
N GLN A 131 6.01 10.84 -1.65
CA GLN A 131 5.55 10.47 -2.99
C GLN A 131 4.21 9.72 -2.94
N LEU A 132 4.08 8.73 -2.04
CA LEU A 132 2.81 8.02 -1.83
C LEU A 132 1.69 8.97 -1.41
N GLN A 133 1.96 9.87 -0.47
CA GLN A 133 0.98 10.87 -0.05
C GLN A 133 0.46 11.67 -1.25
N ASN A 134 1.34 12.20 -2.09
CA ASN A 134 0.96 12.96 -3.27
C ASN A 134 0.13 12.11 -4.26
N ASN A 135 0.57 10.89 -4.55
CA ASN A 135 -0.14 9.98 -5.44
C ASN A 135 -1.55 9.64 -4.90
N ILE A 136 -1.69 9.44 -3.59
CA ILE A 136 -2.98 9.17 -2.94
C ILE A 136 -3.92 10.38 -3.03
N HIS A 137 -3.40 11.60 -2.88
CA HIS A 137 -4.22 12.81 -3.05
C HIS A 137 -4.76 12.89 -4.49
N LEU A 138 -3.90 12.69 -5.49
CA LEU A 138 -4.28 12.68 -6.91
C LEU A 138 -5.24 11.54 -7.25
N LEU A 139 -5.07 10.38 -6.62
CA LEU A 139 -5.98 9.25 -6.78
C LEU A 139 -7.37 9.61 -6.25
N LEU A 140 -7.45 10.16 -5.04
CA LEU A 140 -8.74 10.55 -4.43
C LEU A 140 -9.47 11.65 -5.21
N GLU A 141 -8.78 12.48 -6.00
CA GLU A 141 -9.41 13.46 -6.89
C GLU A 141 -10.14 12.83 -8.08
N LYS A 142 -9.81 11.58 -8.42
CA LYS A 142 -10.42 10.83 -9.53
C LYS A 142 -11.57 9.94 -9.07
N LEU A 143 -11.78 9.79 -7.76
CA LEU A 143 -12.79 8.91 -7.19
C LEU A 143 -14.01 9.74 -6.73
N ASP A 144 -15.19 9.31 -7.18
CA ASP A 144 -16.49 9.89 -6.81
C ASP A 144 -16.97 9.49 -5.40
#